data_AF-A0AAD1WSU7-F1
#
_entry.id   AF-A0AAD1WSU7-F1
#
_cell.length_a   1.000
_cell.length_b   1.000
_cell.length_c   1.000
_cell.angle_alpha   90.00
_cell.angle_beta   90.00
_cell.angle_gamma   90.00
#
_symmetry.space_group_name_H-M   'P 1'
#
loop_
_entity.id
_entity.type
_entity.pdbx_description
1 polymer ?
#
loop_
_entity_poly.entity_id
_entity_poly.type
_entity_poly.pdbx_seq_one_letter_code
_entity_poly.pdbx_strand_id
1 'polypeptide(L)' 'KDFTNFSALHDRYSRIDYILTAQEGLSHLRGAKIETGAWSDHGSVEIELDSPLYRPKAWTWRLNEALLLDPDTKE' A
#
# COMPACT_ATOMS: atom_id res chain seq x y z
N LYS A 1 6.90 -15.47 14.84
CA LYS A 1 8.18 -14.84 14.43
C LYS A 1 7.84 -13.95 13.25
N ASP A 2 8.49 -12.78 13.16
CA ASP A 2 8.11 -11.58 12.38
C ASP A 2 7.43 -10.50 13.23
N PHE A 3 8.16 -9.99 14.22
CA PHE A 3 7.73 -8.87 15.04
C PHE A 3 8.53 -7.64 14.64
N THR A 4 7.91 -6.48 14.71
CA THR A 4 8.56 -5.22 14.41
C THR A 4 8.91 -4.46 15.68
N ASN A 5 8.31 -4.80 16.82
CA ASN A 5 8.56 -4.12 18.08
C ASN A 5 8.59 -5.10 19.27
N PHE A 6 9.39 -4.75 20.29
CA PHE A 6 9.33 -5.38 21.61
C PHE A 6 9.00 -4.33 22.67
N SER A 7 7.93 -4.57 23.43
CA SER A 7 7.56 -3.74 24.57
C SER A 7 8.10 -4.36 25.85
N ALA A 8 9.17 -3.77 26.41
CA ALA A 8 9.69 -4.14 27.73
C ALA A 8 8.64 -3.96 28.83
N LEU A 9 7.83 -2.89 28.71
CA LEU A 9 6.54 -2.64 29.37
C LEU A 9 5.78 -3.91 29.75
N HIS A 10 5.45 -4.63 28.70
CA HIS A 10 4.46 -5.69 28.72
C HIS A 10 5.09 -7.08 28.51
N ASP A 11 6.42 -7.13 28.44
CA ASP A 11 7.23 -8.30 28.05
C ASP A 11 6.64 -9.04 26.83
N ARG A 12 6.31 -8.28 25.79
CA ARG A 12 5.64 -8.81 24.59
C ARG A 12 6.21 -8.25 23.31
N TYR A 13 6.29 -9.14 22.33
CA TYR A 13 6.55 -8.78 20.95
C TYR A 13 5.26 -8.45 20.22
N SER A 14 5.30 -7.42 19.38
CA SER A 14 4.18 -7.00 18.55
C SER A 14 4.63 -6.72 17.12
N ARG A 15 3.68 -6.85 16.19
CA ARG A 15 3.86 -6.47 14.78
C ARG A 15 2.90 -5.32 14.52
N ILE A 16 3.43 -4.12 14.51
CA ILE A 16 2.64 -2.88 14.44
C ILE A 16 2.99 -2.03 13.21
N ASP A 17 4.05 -2.38 12.50
CA ASP A 17 4.48 -1.69 11.29
C ASP A 17 4.12 -2.51 10.05
N TYR A 18 3.38 -1.90 9.12
CA TYR A 18 2.84 -2.55 7.93
C TYR A 18 2.97 -1.64 6.71
N ILE A 19 3.26 -2.25 5.56
CA ILE A 19 3.14 -1.61 4.25
C ILE A 19 1.97 -2.27 3.53
N LEU A 20 0.92 -1.50 3.23
CA LEU A 20 -0.29 -1.97 2.55
C LEU A 20 -0.24 -1.57 1.07
N THR A 21 -0.73 -2.47 0.22
CA THR A 21 -0.84 -2.22 -1.23
C THR A 21 -2.16 -2.74 -1.77
N ALA A 22 -2.57 -2.24 -2.94
CA ALA A 22 -3.73 -2.75 -3.65
C ALA A 22 -3.50 -4.18 -4.15
N GLN A 23 -4.59 -4.91 -4.42
CA GLN A 23 -4.50 -6.31 -4.84
C GLN A 23 -3.68 -6.48 -6.12
N GLU A 24 -3.76 -5.53 -7.04
CA GLU A 24 -2.97 -5.50 -8.28
C GLU A 24 -1.47 -5.37 -8.00
N GLY A 25 -1.11 -4.63 -6.95
CA GLY A 25 0.27 -4.42 -6.51
C GLY A 25 0.93 -5.69 -5.95
N LEU A 26 0.15 -6.66 -5.46
CA LEU A 26 0.69 -7.91 -4.91
C LEU A 26 1.42 -8.75 -5.96
N SER A 27 1.01 -8.66 -7.23
CA SER A 27 1.67 -9.36 -8.33
C SER A 27 3.08 -8.83 -8.63
N HIS A 28 3.40 -7.62 -8.16
CA HIS A 28 4.70 -6.98 -8.31
C HIS A 28 5.60 -7.18 -7.08
N LEU A 29 5.11 -7.83 -6.01
CA LEU A 29 5.91 -8.05 -4.81
C LEU A 29 6.89 -9.20 -5.03
N ARG A 30 8.19 -8.90 -4.96
CA ARG A 30 9.26 -9.90 -5.01
C ARG A 30 9.59 -10.48 -3.66
N GLY A 31 9.54 -9.64 -2.62
CA GLY A 31 9.91 -10.04 -1.28
C GLY A 31 9.51 -9.01 -0.24
N ALA A 32 9.40 -9.47 1.00
CA ALA A 32 9.20 -8.65 2.18
C ALA A 32 10.02 -9.23 3.33
N LYS A 33 10.67 -8.38 4.12
CA LYS A 33 11.48 -8.79 5.26
C LYS A 33 11.41 -7.74 6.38
N ILE A 34 11.72 -8.19 7.59
CA ILE A 34 11.91 -7.33 8.76
C ILE A 34 13.38 -7.39 9.13
N GLU A 35 14.04 -6.24 9.12
CA GLU A 35 15.44 -6.10 9.51
C GLU A 35 15.54 -5.62 10.96
N THR A 36 16.35 -6.31 11.76
CA THR A 36 16.64 -5.91 13.14
C THR A 36 17.78 -4.90 13.14
N GLY A 37 17.61 -3.77 13.82
CA GLY A 37 18.64 -2.73 13.93
C GLY A 37 18.80 -2.24 15.37
N ALA A 38 19.89 -1.52 15.63
CA ALA A 38 20.21 -0.92 16.93
C ALA A 38 19.79 0.56 17.04
N TRP A 39 19.16 1.11 16.01
CA TRP A 39 18.86 2.54 15.89
C TRP A 39 17.54 2.92 16.57
N SER A 40 16.64 1.96 16.75
CA SER A 40 15.33 2.12 17.36
C SER A 40 14.92 0.79 18.02
N ASP A 41 13.91 0.87 18.89
CA ASP A 41 13.14 -0.24 19.43
C ASP A 41 12.19 -0.90 18.40
N HIS A 42 12.15 -0.38 17.17
CA HIS A 42 11.49 -0.99 16.03
C HIS A 42 12.46 -1.57 15.00
N GLY A 43 12.11 -2.74 14.45
CA GLY A 43 12.73 -3.32 13.26
C GLY A 43 12.18 -2.69 11.98
N SER A 44 13.06 -2.45 11.01
CA SER A 44 12.69 -1.88 9.72
C SER A 44 11.87 -2.88 8.89
N VAL A 45 10.79 -2.44 8.26
CA VAL A 45 10.00 -3.25 7.33
C VAL A 45 10.37 -2.87 5.91
N GLU A 46 10.92 -3.82 5.16
CA GLU A 46 11.40 -3.61 3.80
C GLU A 46 10.60 -4.48 2.81
N ILE A 47 10.26 -3.91 1.66
CA ILE A 47 9.65 -4.64 0.54
C ILE A 47 10.45 -4.41 -0.73
N GLU A 48 10.57 -5.44 -1.56
CA GLU A 48 11.10 -5.35 -2.91
C GLU A 48 9.94 -5.46 -3.90
N LEU A 49 9.78 -4.45 -4.74
CA LEU A 49 8.75 -4.37 -5.76
C LEU A 49 9.38 -4.37 -7.15
N ASP A 50 8.79 -5.14 -8.05
CA ASP A 50 8.98 -4.96 -9.49
C ASP A 50 8.36 -3.65 -9.92
N SER A 51 9.13 -2.82 -10.62
CA SER A 51 8.57 -1.64 -11.27
C SER A 51 7.61 -2.11 -12.37
N PRO A 52 6.31 -1.78 -12.31
CA PRO A 52 5.42 -2.10 -13.40
C PRO A 52 5.91 -1.36 -14.64
N LEU A 53 6.01 -2.06 -15.78
CA LEU A 53 6.18 -1.40 -17.07
C LEU A 53 5.08 -0.35 -17.19
N TYR A 54 5.47 0.92 -17.28
CA TYR A 54 4.54 2.03 -17.43
C TYR A 54 3.73 1.81 -18.71
N ARG A 55 2.53 1.27 -18.56
CA ARG A 55 1.50 1.32 -19.60
C ARG A 55 0.62 2.48 -19.24
N PRO A 56 0.64 3.60 -19.98
CA PRO A 56 -0.32 4.66 -19.76
C PRO A 56 -1.71 4.04 -19.91
N LYS A 57 -2.45 3.95 -18.80
CA LYS A 57 -3.88 3.67 -18.88
C LYS A 57 -4.47 4.84 -19.65
N ALA A 58 -5.03 4.56 -20.82
CA ALA A 58 -5.85 5.53 -21.51
C ALA A 58 -7.11 5.72 -20.65
N TRP A 59 -7.10 6.75 -19.81
CA TRP A 59 -8.30 7.21 -19.14
C TRP A 59 -9.19 7.86 -20.19
N THR A 60 -9.91 7.04 -20.94
CA THR A 60 -11.00 7.53 -21.78
C THR A 60 -12.15 7.86 -20.83
N TRP A 61 -12.12 9.06 -20.26
CA TRP A 61 -13.31 9.65 -19.68
C TRP A 61 -14.31 9.78 -20.82
N ARG A 62 -15.27 8.84 -20.91
CA ARG A 62 -16.42 9.03 -21.78
C ARG A 62 -17.38 9.91 -21.00
N LEU A 63 -17.56 11.14 -21.48
CA LEU A 63 -18.65 11.98 -21.04
C LEU A 63 -19.95 11.23 -21.32
N ASN A 64 -20.75 10.99 -20.29
CA ASN A 64 -22.09 10.47 -20.49
C ASN A 64 -22.96 11.61 -21.00
N GLU A 65 -23.16 11.66 -22.32
CA GLU A 65 -23.96 12.71 -22.97
C GLU A 65 -25.41 12.75 -22.45
N ALA A 66 -25.94 11.64 -21.92
CA ALA A 66 -27.27 11.62 -21.31
C ALA A 66 -27.36 12.50 -20.05
N LEU A 67 -26.26 12.66 -19.30
CA LEU A 67 -26.20 13.56 -18.14
C LEU A 67 -26.18 15.03 -18.54
N LEU A 68 -25.83 15.37 -19.79
CA LEU A 68 -25.90 16.76 -20.28
C LEU A 68 -27.33 17.17 -20.63
N LEU A 69 -28.21 16.19 -20.81
CA LEU A 69 -29.61 16.38 -21.15
C LEU A 69 -30.53 16.30 -19.93
N ASP A 70 -29.98 15.99 -18.75
CA ASP A 70 -30.73 15.90 -17.52
C ASP A 70 -31.14 17.31 -17.05
N PRO A 71 -32.46 17.60 -16.92
CA PRO A 71 -32.95 18.91 -16.47
C PRO A 71 -32.51 19.27 -15.05
N ASP A 72 -32.26 18.26 -14.20
CA ASP A 72 -31.92 18.42 -12.79
C ASP A 72 -30.42 18.72 -12.57
N THR A 73 -29.60 18.68 -13.63
CA THR A 73 -28.17 19.04 -13.56
C THR A 73 -27.92 20.53 -13.74
N LYS A 74 -28.96 21.34 -13.92
CA LYS A 74 -28.88 22.81 -13.95
C LYS A 74 -29.03 23.37 -12.53
N GLU A 75 -28.00 23.23 -11.71
CA GLU A 75 -27.78 24.05 -10.49
C GLU A 75 -26.32 24.50 -10.38
#